data_AF-A0A537ZDD4-F1
#
_entry.id   AF-A0A537ZDD4-F1
#
_cell.length_a   1.000
_cell.length_b   1.000
_cell.length_c   1.000
_cell.angle_alpha   90.00
_cell.angle_beta   90.00
_cell.angle_gamma   90.00
#
_symmetry.space_group_name_H-M   'P 1'
#
loop_
_entity.id
_entity.type
_entity.pdbx_description
1 polymer ?
#
loop_
_entity_poly.entity_id
_entity_poly.type
_entity_poly.pdbx_seq_one_letter_code
_entity_poly.pdbx_strand_id
1 'polypeptide(L)'
;IVEAVRRMRAVDLPIDREIVVVDDGSDDGTRELVDQLRDSTVRVLVHPHNRGKGAAVRTALEVVTGDLVIVHDADLEYDPDDWPRLLQPMFKGKAQVVYGSRFTGERRNMLFSHWIGNRFLSVVTNVLYNTTLSDMETCLKLFDRKVLSPIRLRAERFEFEPEITAKVLKRGI
;
A
#
# COMPACT_ATOMS: atom_id res chain seq x y z
N ILE A 1 -2.71 -13.92 5.29
CA ILE A 1 -1.63 -13.16 5.98
C ILE A 1 -0.29 -13.91 6.06
N VAL A 2 -0.18 -15.08 6.70
CA VAL A 2 1.11 -15.81 6.87
C VAL A 2 1.82 -16.04 5.53
N GLU A 3 1.10 -16.57 4.54
CA GLU A 3 1.66 -16.78 3.19
C GLU A 3 2.03 -15.48 2.49
N ALA A 4 1.26 -14.39 2.70
CA ALA A 4 1.60 -13.08 2.13
C ALA A 4 2.94 -12.57 2.69
N VAL A 5 3.11 -12.61 4.02
CA VAL A 5 4.37 -12.22 4.68
C VAL A 5 5.52 -13.13 4.25
N ARG A 6 5.28 -14.44 4.10
CA ARG A 6 6.28 -15.38 3.58
C ARG A 6 6.76 -14.99 2.18
N ARG A 7 5.84 -14.66 1.27
CA ARG A 7 6.18 -14.19 -0.09
C ARG A 7 6.93 -12.86 -0.06
N MET A 8 6.45 -11.89 0.72
CA MET A 8 7.11 -10.58 0.90
C MET A 8 8.57 -10.71 1.36
N ARG A 9 8.87 -11.68 2.24
CA ARG A 9 10.23 -11.98 2.69
C ARG A 9 11.09 -12.65 1.63
N ALA A 10 10.49 -13.46 0.77
CA ALA A 10 11.19 -14.22 -0.24
C ALA A 10 11.63 -13.39 -1.46
N VAL A 11 11.01 -12.23 -1.70
CA VAL A 11 11.38 -11.34 -2.81
C VAL A 11 12.85 -10.95 -2.71
N ASP A 12 13.66 -11.16 -3.73
CA ASP A 12 15.03 -10.67 -3.73
C ASP A 12 15.07 -9.15 -3.96
N LEU A 13 15.63 -8.40 -3.00
CA LEU A 13 15.70 -6.95 -3.05
C LEU A 13 17.14 -6.49 -2.78
N PRO A 14 17.64 -5.47 -3.50
CA PRO A 14 18.99 -4.93 -3.28
C PRO A 14 19.08 -4.02 -2.04
N ILE A 15 18.10 -4.11 -1.13
CA ILE A 15 17.94 -3.26 0.05
C ILE A 15 17.40 -4.09 1.23
N ASP A 16 17.69 -3.62 2.44
CA ASP A 16 17.07 -4.15 3.65
C ASP A 16 15.58 -3.82 3.70
N ARG A 17 14.80 -4.64 4.43
CA ARG A 17 13.37 -4.43 4.63
C ARG A 17 12.95 -4.73 6.06
N GLU A 18 11.95 -4.00 6.50
CA GLU A 18 11.09 -4.36 7.62
C GLU A 18 9.67 -4.53 7.10
N ILE A 19 8.88 -5.35 7.80
CA ILE A 19 7.47 -5.56 7.50
C ILE A 19 6.68 -5.17 8.74
N VAL A 20 5.79 -4.20 8.61
CA VAL A 20 4.85 -3.81 9.67
C VAL A 20 3.48 -4.38 9.32
N VAL A 21 3.02 -5.35 10.11
CA VAL A 21 1.67 -5.91 10.02
C VAL A 21 0.79 -5.23 11.05
N VAL A 22 -0.39 -4.78 10.62
CA VAL A 22 -1.40 -4.23 11.52
C VAL A 22 -2.64 -5.13 11.45
N ASP A 23 -2.88 -5.88 12.51
CA ASP A 23 -4.14 -6.59 12.73
C ASP A 23 -5.18 -5.57 13.19
N ASP A 24 -6.17 -5.30 12.34
CA ASP A 24 -7.24 -4.34 12.59
C ASP A 24 -8.41 -4.95 13.37
N GLY A 25 -8.10 -5.69 14.45
CA GLY A 25 -9.09 -6.24 15.36
C GLY A 25 -9.79 -7.51 14.86
N SER A 26 -9.07 -8.41 14.19
CA SER A 26 -9.57 -9.73 13.82
C SER A 26 -10.09 -10.55 15.01
N ASP A 27 -11.16 -11.31 14.78
CA ASP A 27 -11.83 -12.21 15.74
C ASP A 27 -11.87 -13.68 15.26
N ASP A 28 -11.20 -13.99 14.15
CA ASP A 28 -11.24 -15.26 13.42
C ASP A 28 -10.02 -16.17 13.64
N GLY A 29 -9.20 -15.89 14.64
CA GLY A 29 -7.94 -16.59 14.89
C GLY A 29 -6.73 -16.03 14.13
N THR A 30 -6.92 -14.96 13.33
CA THR A 30 -5.81 -14.27 12.64
C THR A 30 -4.80 -13.70 13.64
N ARG A 31 -5.24 -13.27 14.82
CA ARG A 31 -4.37 -12.65 15.83
C ARG A 31 -3.25 -13.58 16.26
N GLU A 32 -3.57 -14.84 16.55
CA GLU A 32 -2.60 -15.85 16.98
C GLU A 32 -1.60 -16.17 15.85
N LEU A 33 -2.08 -16.21 14.61
CA LEU A 33 -1.23 -16.45 13.44
C LEU A 33 -0.27 -15.29 13.19
N VAL A 34 -0.75 -14.06 13.33
CA VAL A 34 0.08 -12.87 13.10
C VAL A 34 1.10 -12.70 14.21
N ASP A 35 0.75 -13.00 15.46
CA ASP A 35 1.69 -12.92 16.58
C ASP A 35 2.91 -13.85 16.40
N GLN A 36 2.69 -15.03 15.81
CA GLN A 36 3.77 -15.96 15.44
C GLN A 36 4.70 -15.46 14.34
N LEU A 37 4.31 -14.43 13.58
CA LEU A 37 5.15 -13.83 12.53
C LEU A 37 6.20 -12.88 13.10
N ARG A 38 6.08 -12.45 14.37
CA ARG A 38 7.00 -11.50 14.99
C ARG A 38 8.42 -12.05 15.00
N ASP A 39 9.35 -11.28 14.45
CA ASP A 39 10.79 -11.49 14.60
C ASP A 39 11.56 -10.18 14.38
N SER A 40 12.86 -10.25 14.14
CA SER A 40 13.70 -9.07 13.89
C SER A 40 13.34 -8.27 12.63
N THR A 41 12.53 -8.84 11.73
CA THR A 41 12.13 -8.25 10.45
C THR A 41 10.64 -7.93 10.35
N VAL A 42 9.80 -8.55 11.20
CA VAL A 42 8.35 -8.33 11.22
C VAL A 42 7.92 -7.75 12.56
N ARG A 43 7.33 -6.55 12.49
CA ARG A 43 6.64 -5.91 13.61
C ARG A 43 5.14 -6.08 13.46
N VAL A 44 4.48 -6.49 14.53
CA VAL A 44 3.02 -6.67 14.56
C VAL A 44 2.41 -5.64 15.52
N LEU A 45 1.41 -4.92 15.03
CA LEU A 45 0.54 -4.03 15.79
C LEU A 45 -0.89 -4.59 15.75
N VAL A 46 -1.64 -4.42 16.84
CA VAL A 46 -3.00 -4.94 16.96
C VAL A 46 -3.91 -3.82 17.42
N HIS A 47 -4.99 -3.58 16.69
CA HIS A 47 -6.08 -2.72 17.14
C HIS A 47 -7.07 -3.48 18.02
N PRO A 48 -7.62 -2.85 19.06
CA PRO A 48 -8.60 -3.48 19.94
C PRO A 48 -9.96 -3.74 19.25
N HIS A 49 -10.28 -3.00 18.18
CA HIS A 49 -11.46 -3.15 17.35
C HIS A 49 -11.13 -2.71 15.91
N ASN A 50 -11.96 -3.11 14.95
CA ASN A 50 -11.82 -2.71 13.55
C ASN A 50 -12.00 -1.20 13.37
N ARG A 51 -10.93 -0.54 12.93
CA ARG A 51 -10.88 0.91 12.65
C ARG A 51 -10.84 1.20 11.15
N GLY A 52 -10.54 0.19 10.33
CA GLY A 52 -10.42 0.24 8.89
C GLY A 52 -8.98 0.36 8.38
N LYS A 53 -8.84 0.16 7.06
CA LYS A 53 -7.56 0.19 6.34
C LYS A 53 -6.77 1.48 6.54
N GLY A 54 -7.40 2.64 6.35
CA GLY A 54 -6.75 3.94 6.52
C GLY A 54 -6.19 4.13 7.93
N ALA A 55 -6.93 3.69 8.96
CA ALA A 55 -6.45 3.72 10.34
C ALA A 55 -5.27 2.77 10.55
N ALA A 56 -5.31 1.56 9.99
CA ALA A 56 -4.22 0.60 10.05
C ALA A 56 -2.94 1.14 9.37
N VAL A 57 -3.06 1.72 8.17
CA VAL A 57 -1.94 2.35 7.46
C VAL A 57 -1.37 3.50 8.29
N ARG A 58 -2.21 4.37 8.87
CA ARG A 58 -1.74 5.47 9.74
C ARG A 58 -0.95 4.96 10.94
N THR A 59 -1.44 3.92 11.60
CA THR A 59 -0.74 3.29 12.73
C THR A 59 0.58 2.65 12.31
N ALA A 60 0.66 2.05 11.12
CA ALA A 60 1.94 1.58 10.58
C ALA A 60 2.91 2.75 10.31
N LEU A 61 2.44 3.84 9.70
CA LEU A 61 3.25 5.01 9.36
C LEU A 61 3.89 5.70 10.57
N GLU A 62 3.35 5.51 11.78
CA GLU A 62 3.93 6.03 13.02
C GLU A 62 5.18 5.25 13.48
N VAL A 63 5.35 4.01 13.02
CA VAL A 63 6.42 3.11 13.51
C VAL A 63 7.42 2.69 12.44
N VAL A 64 7.12 2.90 11.15
CA VAL A 64 8.04 2.58 10.05
C VAL A 64 9.31 3.43 10.14
N THR A 65 10.44 2.78 9.87
CA THR A 65 11.79 3.37 9.92
C THR A 65 12.45 3.44 8.54
N GLY A 66 12.05 2.57 7.61
CA GLY A 66 12.57 2.53 6.25
C GLY A 66 12.40 3.82 5.45
N ASP A 67 13.32 4.10 4.53
CA ASP A 67 13.29 5.31 3.69
C ASP A 67 12.22 5.26 2.59
N LEU A 68 11.87 4.05 2.16
CA LEU A 68 10.81 3.77 1.22
C LEU A 68 9.69 3.00 1.93
N VAL A 69 8.44 3.38 1.66
CA VAL A 69 7.27 2.76 2.26
C VAL A 69 6.40 2.15 1.17
N ILE A 70 6.19 0.83 1.24
CA ILE A 70 5.22 0.11 0.42
C ILE A 70 3.99 -0.17 1.26
N VAL A 71 2.82 0.28 0.79
CA VAL A 71 1.53 -0.19 1.27
C VAL A 71 1.14 -1.39 0.40
N HIS A 72 0.84 -2.52 1.03
CA HIS A 72 0.52 -3.78 0.36
C HIS A 72 -0.51 -4.58 1.16
N ASP A 73 -1.63 -4.95 0.53
CA ASP A 73 -2.70 -5.72 1.16
C ASP A 73 -2.32 -7.21 1.27
N ALA A 74 -2.62 -7.83 2.40
CA ALA A 74 -2.16 -9.19 2.72
C ALA A 74 -3.09 -10.32 2.24
N ASP A 75 -3.97 -10.03 1.28
CA ASP A 75 -4.99 -10.92 0.72
C ASP A 75 -4.51 -11.69 -0.53
N LEU A 76 -3.24 -11.55 -0.90
CA LEU A 76 -2.64 -12.14 -2.09
C LEU A 76 -3.28 -11.65 -3.40
N GLU A 77 -3.92 -10.47 -3.40
CA GLU A 77 -4.35 -9.81 -4.64
C GLU A 77 -3.13 -9.40 -5.48
N TYR A 78 -2.11 -8.82 -4.81
CA TYR A 78 -0.87 -8.36 -5.42
C TYR A 78 0.27 -9.35 -5.21
N ASP A 79 1.16 -9.44 -6.20
CA ASP A 79 2.36 -10.26 -6.10
C ASP A 79 3.53 -9.42 -5.57
N PRO A 80 4.16 -9.77 -4.43
CA PRO A 80 5.39 -9.12 -3.98
C PRO A 80 6.54 -9.17 -5.00
N ASP A 81 6.53 -10.11 -5.96
CA ASP A 81 7.53 -10.17 -7.03
C ASP A 81 7.45 -8.96 -7.99
N ASP A 82 6.39 -8.15 -7.92
CA ASP A 82 6.33 -6.86 -8.62
C ASP A 82 7.16 -5.75 -7.94
N TRP A 83 7.57 -5.90 -6.67
CA TRP A 83 8.28 -4.85 -5.93
C TRP A 83 9.58 -4.36 -6.60
N PRO A 84 10.46 -5.22 -7.15
CA PRO A 84 11.64 -4.75 -7.86
C PRO A 84 11.31 -3.79 -9.02
N ARG A 85 10.21 -4.04 -9.74
CA ARG A 85 9.73 -3.17 -10.82
C ARG A 85 9.19 -1.85 -10.28
N LEU A 86 8.45 -1.88 -9.16
CA LEU A 86 7.97 -0.65 -8.49
C LEU A 86 9.11 0.21 -7.93
N LEU A 87 10.18 -0.41 -7.41
CA LEU A 87 11.34 0.28 -6.83
C LEU A 87 12.23 0.93 -7.90
N GLN A 88 12.24 0.40 -9.12
CA GLN A 88 13.16 0.85 -10.16
C GLN A 88 13.08 2.36 -10.48
N PRO A 89 11.90 3.00 -10.62
CA PRO A 89 11.80 4.44 -10.80
C PRO A 89 12.32 5.26 -9.60
N MET A 90 12.16 4.76 -8.37
CA MET A 90 12.68 5.40 -7.16
C MET A 90 14.21 5.40 -7.15
N PHE A 91 14.83 4.23 -7.40
CA PHE A 91 16.30 4.12 -7.43
C PHE A 91 16.93 4.92 -8.56
N LYS A 92 16.21 5.16 -9.66
CA LYS A 92 16.64 6.03 -10.75
C LYS A 92 16.40 7.52 -10.47
N GLY A 93 15.85 7.89 -9.32
CA GLY A 93 15.50 9.27 -8.98
C GLY A 93 14.43 9.88 -9.89
N LYS A 94 13.60 9.04 -10.53
CA LYS A 94 12.59 9.45 -11.52
C LYS A 94 11.19 9.64 -10.92
N ALA A 95 10.96 9.13 -9.72
CA ALA A 95 9.68 9.21 -9.03
C ALA A 95 9.91 9.36 -7.53
N GLN A 96 8.95 9.96 -6.84
CA GLN A 96 8.86 9.97 -5.38
C GLN A 96 7.64 9.18 -4.88
N VAL A 97 6.67 8.92 -5.76
CA VAL A 97 5.55 8.01 -5.53
C VAL A 97 5.36 7.13 -6.78
N VAL A 98 5.16 5.83 -6.58
CA VAL A 98 4.89 4.85 -7.64
C VAL A 98 3.65 4.05 -7.28
N TYR A 99 2.73 3.93 -8.22
CA TYR A 99 1.47 3.19 -8.07
C TYR A 99 1.60 1.87 -8.82
N GLY A 100 1.22 0.77 -8.18
CA GLY A 100 0.87 -0.46 -8.88
C GLY A 100 -0.32 -0.21 -9.81
N SER A 101 -0.57 -1.14 -10.74
CA SER A 101 -1.71 -0.99 -11.64
C SER A 101 -2.29 -2.33 -12.00
N ARG A 102 -3.58 -2.49 -11.75
CA ARG A 102 -4.36 -3.66 -12.21
C ARG A 102 -4.72 -3.56 -13.69
N PHE A 103 -4.44 -2.41 -14.32
CA PHE A 103 -4.80 -2.13 -15.70
C PHE A 103 -3.60 -2.20 -16.67
N THR A 104 -2.39 -2.46 -16.19
CA THR A 104 -1.20 -2.61 -17.05
C THR A 104 -0.52 -3.94 -16.80
N GLY A 105 0.02 -4.57 -17.86
CA GLY A 105 0.64 -5.91 -17.75
C GLY A 105 -0.36 -7.06 -17.66
N GLU A 106 0.05 -8.14 -17.00
CA GLU A 106 -0.80 -9.31 -16.73
C GLU A 106 -1.91 -8.93 -15.75
N ARG A 107 -3.15 -9.28 -16.08
CA ARG A 107 -4.33 -8.87 -15.31
C ARG A 107 -5.01 -10.06 -14.68
N ARG A 108 -5.20 -10.00 -13.37
CA ARG A 108 -6.15 -10.87 -12.69
C ARG A 108 -7.57 -10.47 -13.07
N ASN A 109 -8.45 -11.45 -13.24
CA ASN A 109 -9.84 -11.16 -13.58
C ASN A 109 -10.50 -10.37 -12.44
N MET A 110 -11.17 -9.28 -12.77
CA MET A 110 -11.88 -8.40 -11.84
C MET A 110 -13.32 -8.28 -12.30
N LEU A 111 -14.25 -8.17 -11.35
CA LEU A 111 -15.66 -7.92 -11.66
C LEU A 111 -15.78 -6.69 -12.57
N PHE A 112 -16.59 -6.80 -13.62
CA PHE A 112 -16.74 -5.73 -14.60
C PHE A 112 -17.21 -4.41 -13.97
N SER A 113 -18.09 -4.48 -12.96
CA SER A 113 -18.54 -3.31 -12.19
C SER A 113 -17.38 -2.62 -11.44
N HIS A 114 -16.50 -3.40 -10.80
CA HIS A 114 -15.31 -2.86 -10.13
C HIS A 114 -14.34 -2.27 -11.13
N TRP A 115 -14.18 -2.90 -12.30
CA TRP A 115 -13.35 -2.37 -13.38
C TRP A 115 -13.82 -0.99 -13.84
N ILE A 116 -15.13 -0.83 -14.12
CA ILE A 116 -15.71 0.47 -14.48
C ILE A 116 -15.52 1.48 -13.35
N GLY A 117 -15.85 1.11 -12.11
CA GLY A 117 -15.75 2.00 -10.94
C GLY A 117 -14.33 2.53 -10.72
N ASN A 118 -13.34 1.63 -10.67
CA ASN A 118 -11.94 2.00 -10.47
C ASN A 118 -11.40 2.85 -11.64
N ARG A 119 -11.82 2.56 -12.87
CA ARG A 119 -11.44 3.37 -14.04
C ARG A 119 -12.05 4.76 -13.99
N PHE A 120 -13.34 4.86 -13.62
CA PHE A 120 -14.04 6.13 -13.45
C PHE A 120 -13.36 7.00 -12.38
N LEU A 121 -13.09 6.44 -11.19
CA LEU A 121 -12.41 7.16 -10.11
C LEU A 121 -11.01 7.63 -10.52
N SER A 122 -10.27 6.80 -11.25
CA SER A 122 -8.96 7.20 -11.78
C SER A 122 -9.06 8.34 -12.78
N VAL A 123 -10.06 8.33 -13.67
CA VAL A 123 -10.33 9.44 -14.62
C VAL A 123 -10.70 10.72 -13.88
N VAL A 124 -11.58 10.64 -12.87
CA VAL A 124 -11.96 11.80 -12.05
C VAL A 124 -10.71 12.41 -11.37
N THR A 125 -9.86 11.58 -10.75
CA THR A 125 -8.59 12.06 -10.16
C THR A 125 -7.69 12.70 -11.21
N ASN A 126 -7.54 12.09 -12.37
CA ASN A 126 -6.72 12.62 -13.46
C ASN A 126 -7.21 14.00 -13.93
N VAL A 127 -8.53 14.20 -14.02
CA VAL A 127 -9.12 15.50 -14.37
C VAL A 127 -8.93 16.53 -13.26
N LEU A 128 -9.18 16.17 -12.00
CA LEU A 128 -9.09 17.09 -10.87
C LEU A 128 -7.67 17.57 -10.58
N TYR A 129 -6.68 16.72 -10.82
CA TYR A 129 -5.28 16.98 -10.48
C TYR A 129 -4.35 17.09 -11.70
N ASN A 130 -4.91 17.07 -12.90
CA ASN A 130 -4.18 17.13 -14.17
C ASN A 130 -3.02 16.11 -14.24
N THR A 131 -3.35 14.84 -14.02
CA THR A 131 -2.38 13.73 -14.01
C THR A 131 -2.83 12.57 -14.93
N THR A 132 -2.03 11.52 -15.04
CA THR A 132 -2.22 10.39 -15.95
C THR A 132 -2.13 9.04 -15.22
N LEU A 133 -2.59 8.98 -13.97
CA LEU A 133 -2.62 7.74 -13.19
C LEU A 133 -3.50 6.70 -13.89
N SER A 134 -2.97 5.48 -14.01
CA SER A 134 -3.70 4.38 -14.65
C SER A 134 -4.74 3.79 -13.70
N ASP A 135 -4.38 3.58 -12.43
CA ASP A 135 -5.17 2.97 -11.36
C ASP A 135 -4.91 3.70 -10.03
N MET A 136 -5.79 4.63 -9.66
CA MET A 136 -5.66 5.38 -8.41
C MET A 136 -6.05 4.53 -7.17
N GLU A 137 -7.04 3.65 -7.34
CA GLU A 137 -7.61 2.80 -6.28
C GLU A 137 -6.78 1.53 -6.02
N THR A 138 -5.55 1.45 -6.55
CA THR A 138 -4.67 0.30 -6.29
C THR A 138 -4.26 0.24 -4.82
N CYS A 139 -4.22 -0.94 -4.23
CA CYS A 139 -3.73 -1.10 -2.86
C CYS A 139 -2.21 -1.30 -2.78
N LEU A 140 -1.52 -1.29 -3.92
CA LEU A 140 -0.07 -1.38 -4.01
C LEU A 140 0.49 0.01 -4.34
N LYS A 141 1.03 0.68 -3.33
CA LYS A 141 1.59 2.03 -3.47
C LYS A 141 2.95 2.13 -2.79
N LEU A 142 3.93 2.67 -3.50
CA LEU A 142 5.29 2.90 -3.02
C LEU A 142 5.54 4.41 -2.89
N PHE A 143 6.06 4.84 -1.75
CA PHE A 143 6.34 6.23 -1.45
C PHE A 143 7.78 6.38 -0.94
N ASP A 144 8.42 7.49 -1.27
CA ASP A 144 9.49 8.04 -0.44
C ASP A 144 8.86 8.51 0.88
N ARG A 145 9.37 8.03 2.03
CA ARG A 145 8.85 8.38 3.35
C ARG A 145 8.81 9.89 3.59
N LYS A 146 9.73 10.65 2.97
CA LYS A 146 9.76 12.13 3.05
C LYS A 146 8.52 12.77 2.43
N VAL A 147 7.88 12.12 1.46
CA VAL A 147 6.61 12.58 0.88
C VAL A 147 5.46 12.41 1.87
N LEU A 148 5.46 11.32 2.64
CA LEU A 148 4.41 11.00 3.61
C LEU A 148 4.50 11.83 4.89
N SER A 149 5.71 12.12 5.38
CA SER A 149 5.94 12.79 6.68
C SER A 149 5.11 14.07 6.91
N PRO A 150 4.94 14.99 5.94
CA PRO A 150 4.14 16.19 6.16
C PRO A 150 2.64 15.99 5.90
N ILE A 151 2.19 14.81 5.43
CA ILE A 151 0.80 14.56 5.06
C ILE A 151 0.00 14.14 6.31
N ARG A 152 -0.97 14.98 6.70
CA ARG A 152 -1.91 14.65 7.78
C ARG A 152 -3.07 13.83 7.23
N LEU A 153 -3.02 12.51 7.32
CA LEU A 153 -4.11 11.60 6.93
C LEU A 153 -5.28 11.64 7.93
N ARG A 154 -6.51 11.53 7.42
CA ARG A 154 -7.74 11.50 8.23
C ARG A 154 -8.59 10.27 7.94
N ALA A 155 -8.47 9.71 6.75
CA ALA A 155 -9.18 8.51 6.34
C ALA A 155 -8.95 7.37 7.35
N GLU A 156 -10.01 6.62 7.59
CA GLU A 156 -10.01 5.47 8.47
C GLU A 156 -10.25 4.17 7.69
N ARG A 157 -11.00 4.20 6.58
CA ARG A 157 -11.28 3.02 5.75
C ARG A 157 -10.66 3.16 4.36
N PHE A 158 -11.36 2.74 3.31
CA PHE A 158 -10.85 2.70 1.93
C PHE A 158 -10.74 4.09 1.29
N GLU A 159 -11.38 5.12 1.84
CA GLU A 159 -11.18 6.51 1.43
C GLU A 159 -9.75 7.02 1.64
N PHE A 160 -8.89 6.21 2.27
CA PHE A 160 -7.45 6.42 2.30
C PHE A 160 -6.85 6.53 0.89
N GLU A 161 -7.24 5.66 -0.04
CA GLU A 161 -6.63 5.59 -1.39
C GLU A 161 -6.80 6.91 -2.18
N PRO A 162 -8.01 7.49 -2.27
CA PRO A 162 -8.18 8.81 -2.87
C PRO A 162 -7.59 9.94 -2.00
N GLU A 163 -7.64 9.85 -0.67
CA GLU A 163 -7.12 10.91 0.21
C GLU A 163 -5.60 11.07 0.07
N ILE A 164 -4.83 9.98 0.13
CA ILE A 164 -3.38 10.04 0.02
C ILE A 164 -2.97 10.54 -1.36
N THR A 165 -3.61 10.02 -2.41
CA THR A 165 -3.34 10.41 -3.79
C THR A 165 -3.59 11.90 -4.00
N ALA A 166 -4.75 12.39 -3.56
CA ALA A 166 -5.11 13.81 -3.63
C ALA A 166 -4.09 14.70 -2.91
N LYS A 167 -3.63 14.30 -1.71
CA LYS A 167 -2.68 15.09 -0.91
C LYS A 167 -1.27 15.09 -1.48
N VAL A 168 -0.84 14.00 -2.10
CA VAL A 168 0.42 13.93 -2.85
C VAL A 168 0.35 14.85 -4.06
N LEU A 169 -0.67 14.72 -4.90
CA LEU A 169 -0.80 15.49 -6.14
C LEU A 169 -0.95 17.01 -5.88
N LYS A 170 -1.65 17.41 -4.81
CA LYS A 170 -1.73 18.84 -4.39
C LYS A 170 -0.38 19.47 -4.03
N ARG A 171 0.66 18.66 -3.83
CA ARG A 171 2.03 19.13 -3.58
C ARG A 171 2.88 19.21 -4.84
N GLY A 172 2.32 18.87 -6.01
CA GLY A 172 3.04 18.85 -7.27
C GLY A 172 4.00 17.67 -7.42
N ILE A 173 3.74 16.59 -6.69
CA ILE A 173 4.49 15.31 -6.77
C ILE A 173 3.77 14.38 -7.73
#